data_AF-A0A6L8VHH9-F1
#
_entry.id   AF-A0A6L8VHH9-F1
#
_cell.length_a   1.000
_cell.length_b   1.000
_cell.length_c   1.000
_cell.angle_alpha   90.00
_cell.angle_beta   90.00
_cell.angle_gamma   90.00
#
_symmetry.space_group_name_H-M   'P 1'
#
loop_
_entity.id
_entity.type
_entity.pdbx_description
1 polymer ?
#
loop_
_entity_poly.entity_id
_entity_poly.type
_entity_poly.pdbx_seq_one_letter_code
_entity_poly.pdbx_strand_id
1 'polypeptide(L)'
;MKSIPLVLLLLAAACTQTETTTTRPMDEVPVQSRLANGDREYRFANGCAVVLEPVQAVLRAEIGPCELYHRDIALLYASGD
;
A
#
# COMPACT_ATOMS: atom_id res chain seq x y z
N MET A 1 -34.24 -31.14 -19.89
CA MET A 1 -32.79 -31.04 -20.19
C MET A 1 -32.56 -29.72 -20.92
N LYS A 2 -32.21 -28.64 -20.20
CA LYS A 2 -32.01 -27.30 -20.76
C LYS A 2 -30.51 -27.02 -20.82
N SER A 3 -29.99 -26.93 -22.03
CA SER A 3 -28.58 -26.66 -22.33
C SER A 3 -28.20 -25.27 -21.84
N ILE A 4 -27.33 -25.21 -20.85
CA ILE A 4 -26.74 -23.96 -20.35
C ILE A 4 -25.70 -23.51 -21.40
N PRO A 5 -25.80 -22.30 -21.96
CA PRO A 5 -24.88 -21.86 -23.00
C PRO A 5 -23.51 -21.57 -22.38
N LEU A 6 -22.49 -22.25 -22.90
CA LEU A 6 -21.07 -22.16 -22.54
C LEU A 6 -20.51 -20.72 -22.54
N VAL A 7 -21.22 -19.78 -23.16
CA VAL A 7 -20.86 -18.36 -23.28
C VAL A 7 -20.90 -17.64 -21.93
N LEU A 8 -21.72 -18.08 -20.97
CA LEU A 8 -21.83 -17.40 -19.66
C LEU A 8 -20.65 -17.69 -18.72
N LEU A 9 -19.83 -18.71 -18.98
CA LEU A 9 -18.71 -19.08 -18.11
C LEU A 9 -17.45 -18.24 -18.39
N LEU A 10 -17.36 -17.58 -19.54
CA LEU A 10 -16.15 -16.87 -19.98
C LEU A 10 -16.03 -15.42 -19.44
N LEU A 11 -17.11 -14.80 -18.95
CA LEU A 11 -17.07 -13.43 -18.40
C LEU A 11 -16.62 -13.34 -16.93
N ALA A 12 -16.53 -14.46 -16.21
CA ALA A 12 -16.14 -14.44 -14.79
C ALA A 12 -14.61 -14.46 -14.56
N ALA A 13 -13.80 -14.59 -15.62
CA ALA A 13 -12.35 -14.79 -15.50
C ALA A 13 -11.51 -13.50 -15.52
N ALA A 14 -12.12 -12.32 -15.65
CA ALA A 14 -11.38 -11.07 -15.88
C ALA A 14 -10.94 -10.32 -14.61
N CYS A 15 -11.34 -10.74 -13.41
CA CYS A 15 -10.94 -10.10 -12.14
C CYS A 15 -10.07 -10.99 -11.25
N THR A 16 -9.12 -11.72 -11.84
CA THR A 16 -8.02 -12.32 -11.09
C THR A 16 -6.71 -12.09 -11.84
N GLN A 17 -6.37 -10.82 -12.03
CA GLN A 17 -4.98 -10.46 -12.24
C GLN A 17 -4.31 -10.45 -10.88
N THR A 18 -3.87 -11.62 -10.42
CA THR A 18 -2.75 -11.66 -9.48
C THR A 18 -1.53 -11.29 -10.31
N GLU A 19 -1.34 -9.99 -10.53
CA GLU A 19 -0.09 -9.48 -11.07
C GLU A 19 0.99 -9.82 -10.05
N THR A 20 1.76 -10.87 -10.31
CA THR A 20 3.12 -10.99 -9.78
C THR A 20 4.02 -10.06 -10.60
N THR A 21 3.68 -8.77 -10.64
CA THR A 21 4.63 -7.75 -11.05
C THR A 21 5.56 -7.57 -9.86
N THR A 22 6.86 -7.78 -10.06
CA THR A 22 7.86 -7.30 -9.11
C THR A 22 7.69 -5.78 -9.04
N THR A 23 6.88 -5.30 -8.10
CA THR A 23 6.69 -3.86 -7.86
C THR A 23 8.07 -3.25 -7.73
N ARG A 24 8.39 -2.28 -8.59
CA ARG A 24 9.65 -1.55 -8.40
C ARG A 24 9.56 -0.89 -7.02
N PRO A 25 10.63 -0.84 -6.23
CA PRO A 25 10.56 -0.30 -4.86
C PRO A 25 9.81 1.04 -4.73
N MET A 26 9.97 1.92 -5.71
CA MET A 26 9.30 3.24 -5.73
C MET A 26 7.79 3.21 -6.05
N ASP A 27 7.27 2.11 -6.60
CA ASP A 27 5.85 1.94 -6.93
C ASP A 27 5.08 1.31 -5.76
N GLU A 28 5.74 1.05 -4.62
CA GLU A 28 5.08 0.50 -3.44
C GLU A 28 4.08 1.51 -2.84
N VAL A 29 2.92 1.00 -2.42
CA VAL A 29 1.84 1.79 -1.82
C VAL A 29 1.71 1.42 -0.35
N PRO A 30 2.04 2.33 0.60
CA PRO A 30 1.92 2.02 2.01
C PRO A 30 0.46 2.03 2.48
N VAL A 31 0.17 1.23 3.49
CA VAL A 31 -1.09 1.34 4.22
C VAL A 31 -0.98 2.43 5.28
N GLN A 32 -1.82 3.44 5.18
CA GLN A 32 -1.87 4.54 6.14
C GLN A 32 -2.80 4.24 7.32
N SER A 33 -2.39 4.67 8.52
CA SER A 33 -3.25 4.71 9.71
C SER A 33 -2.84 5.85 10.65
N ARG A 34 -3.67 6.13 11.67
CA ARG A 34 -3.35 7.07 12.75
C ARG A 34 -3.08 6.31 14.05
N LEU A 35 -2.01 6.68 14.75
CA LEU A 35 -1.71 6.19 16.07
C LEU A 35 -2.57 6.89 17.13
N ALA A 36 -2.59 6.35 18.35
CA ALA A 36 -3.40 6.88 19.46
C ALA A 36 -3.03 8.33 19.84
N ASN A 37 -1.78 8.74 19.61
CA ASN A 37 -1.28 10.09 19.82
C ASN A 37 -1.54 11.05 18.64
N GLY A 38 -2.19 10.57 17.58
CA GLY A 38 -2.50 11.34 16.37
C GLY A 38 -1.43 11.28 15.27
N ASP A 39 -0.26 10.71 15.55
CA ASP A 39 0.80 10.54 14.55
C ASP A 39 0.30 9.69 13.38
N ARG A 40 0.83 9.97 12.19
CA ARG A 40 0.48 9.25 10.96
C ARG A 40 1.49 8.13 10.76
N GLU A 41 1.01 6.91 10.57
CA GLU A 41 1.83 5.73 10.34
C GLU A 41 1.59 5.18 8.94
N TYR A 42 2.67 4.94 8.21
CA TYR A 42 2.69 4.35 6.86
C TYR A 42 3.40 3.01 6.91
N ARG A 43 2.65 1.91 6.72
CA ARG A 43 3.16 0.53 6.76
C ARG A 43 3.43 -0.02 5.36
N PHE A 44 4.60 -0.61 5.18
CA PHE A 44 5.09 -1.22 3.95
C PHE A 44 5.05 -2.76 4.04
N ALA A 45 5.07 -3.44 2.89
CA ALA A 45 4.86 -4.88 2.80
C ALA A 45 5.96 -5.68 3.50
N ASN A 46 7.18 -5.15 3.56
CA ASN A 46 8.32 -5.79 4.23
C ASN A 46 8.30 -5.63 5.76
N GLY A 47 7.28 -4.98 6.32
CA GLY A 47 7.13 -4.72 7.75
C GLY A 47 7.80 -3.42 8.23
N CYS A 48 8.36 -2.60 7.34
CA CYS A 48 8.74 -1.23 7.69
C CYS A 48 7.50 -0.40 8.03
N ALA A 49 7.59 0.39 9.08
CA ALA A 49 6.61 1.42 9.42
C ALA A 49 7.31 2.78 9.56
N VAL A 50 6.88 3.75 8.76
CA VAL A 50 7.33 5.15 8.86
C VAL A 50 6.28 5.95 9.62
N VAL A 51 6.68 6.57 10.72
CA VAL A 51 5.81 7.37 11.58
C VAL A 51 6.15 8.84 11.39
N LEU A 52 5.15 9.63 11.02
CA LEU A 52 5.25 11.07 10.83
C LEU A 52 4.37 11.83 11.84
N GLU A 53 4.65 13.11 12.03
CA GLU A 53 3.83 13.98 12.87
C GLU A 53 2.36 14.06 12.41
N PRO A 54 1.43 14.43 13.32
CA PRO A 54 0.00 14.41 13.04
C PRO A 54 -0.42 15.37 11.92
N VAL A 55 0.28 16.49 11.80
CA VAL A 55 -0.05 17.60 10.88
C VAL A 55 1.05 17.79 9.84
N GLN A 56 2.32 17.83 10.26
CA GLN A 56 3.42 18.08 9.36
C GLN A 56 4.00 16.77 8.79
N ALA A 57 4.54 16.81 7.58
CA ALA A 57 5.29 15.70 7.01
C ALA A 57 6.72 15.66 7.60
N VAL A 58 6.81 15.56 8.92
CA VAL A 58 8.06 15.50 9.67
C VAL A 58 8.21 14.09 10.23
N LEU A 59 9.35 13.46 9.95
CA LEU A 59 9.67 12.12 10.42
C LEU A 59 9.80 12.09 11.94
N ARG A 60 9.11 11.13 12.57
CA ARG A 60 9.20 10.85 14.00
C ARG A 60 9.98 9.58 14.28
N ALA A 61 9.69 8.51 13.56
CA ALA A 61 10.36 7.24 13.73
C ALA A 61 10.28 6.38 12.46
N GLU A 62 11.23 5.45 12.36
CA GLU A 62 11.22 4.33 11.42
C GLU A 62 11.33 3.04 12.25
N ILE A 63 10.44 2.08 12.01
CA ILE A 63 10.35 0.85 12.79
C ILE A 63 10.42 -0.34 11.83
N GLY A 64 11.34 -1.27 12.09
CA GLY A 64 11.53 -2.46 11.27
C GLY A 64 12.59 -2.29 10.18
N PRO A 65 12.59 -3.15 9.14
CA PRO A 65 13.60 -3.14 8.07
C PRO A 65 13.32 -2.04 7.05
N CYS A 66 13.46 -0.78 7.47
CA CYS A 66 13.22 0.36 6.61
C CYS A 66 14.41 0.64 5.68
N GLU A 67 14.10 0.87 4.41
CA GLU A 67 15.01 1.37 3.39
C GLU A 67 14.71 2.84 3.13
N LEU A 68 15.69 3.58 2.59
CA LEU A 68 15.55 5.03 2.36
C LEU A 68 14.30 5.39 1.53
N TYR A 69 13.95 4.56 0.54
CA TYR A 69 12.80 4.81 -0.32
C TYR A 69 11.45 4.73 0.41
N HIS A 70 11.33 3.95 1.49
CA HIS A 70 10.08 3.91 2.27
C HIS A 70 9.78 5.26 2.89
N ARG A 71 10.80 5.93 3.44
CA ARG A 71 10.65 7.28 3.98
C ARG A 71 10.23 8.26 2.90
N ASP A 72 10.90 8.23 1.75
CA ASP A 72 10.62 9.15 0.66
C ASP A 72 9.17 8.96 0.14
N ILE A 73 8.72 7.70 -0.01
CA ILE A 73 7.32 7.38 -0.33
C ILE A 73 6.37 7.92 0.76
N ALA A 74 6.64 7.65 2.03
CA ALA A 74 5.76 8.10 3.12
C ALA A 74 5.65 9.64 3.17
N LEU A 75 6.74 10.37 2.95
CA LEU A 75 6.74 11.83 2.87
C LEU A 75 5.93 12.34 1.65
N LEU A 76 6.02 11.65 0.51
CA LEU A 76 5.21 11.99 -0.66
C LEU A 76 3.71 11.82 -0.38
N TYR A 77 3.29 10.70 0.20
CA TYR A 77 1.88 10.49 0.58
C TYR A 77 1.40 11.53 1.61
N ALA A 78 2.21 11.79 2.64
CA ALA A 78 1.87 12.75 3.67
C ALA A 78 1.76 14.21 3.20
N SER A 79 2.31 14.53 2.02
CA SER A 79 2.21 15.85 1.40
C SER A 79 0.91 16.06 0.63
N GLY A 80 0.20 14.97 0.28
CA GLY A 80 -1.10 15.01 -0.39
C GLY A 80 -2.31 14.95 0.53
N ASP A 81 -2.10 14.62 1.81
CA ASP A 81 -3.10 14.60 2.90
C ASP A 81 -3.41 16.00 3.45
#